data_AF-W2T150-F1
#
_entry.id   AF-W2T150-F1
#
_cell.length_a   1.000
_cell.length_b   1.000
_cell.length_c   1.000
_cell.angle_alpha   90.00
_cell.angle_beta   90.00
_cell.angle_gamma   90.00
#
_symmetry.space_group_name_H-M   'P 1'
#
loop_
_entity.id
_entity.type
_entity.pdbx_description
1 polymer ?
#
loop_
_entity_poly.entity_id
_entity_poly.type
_entity_poly.pdbx_seq_one_letter_code
_entity_poly.pdbx_strand_id
1 'polypeptide(L)'
;MHSIDLSLFYCSFNIKIVRGNVLFSSAVHGYCFGVEDFSEIYAEKLKIPKADLTAALFGNFYIAGGKIKNEATSHGKKPLFVQLVLEPLWTLHDCGLISNDLPKLVELTSKLGVQIKSRRILEAFDEAMRAWLPLPRSCFRACARAPSARTAFRNNHSNFS
;
A
#
# COMPACT_ATOMS: atom_id res chain seq x y z
N MET A 1 5.61 -19.44 7.99
CA MET A 1 4.72 -18.64 7.10
C MET A 1 3.70 -17.93 7.98
N HIS A 2 4.13 -16.90 8.72
CA HIS A 2 3.20 -16.09 9.49
C HIS A 2 2.40 -15.24 8.50
N SER A 3 1.09 -15.46 8.47
CA SER A 3 0.12 -14.79 7.61
C SER A 3 0.36 -13.28 7.59
N ILE A 4 0.56 -12.74 6.40
CA ILE A 4 0.20 -11.34 6.15
C ILE A 4 -1.32 -11.35 6.30
N ASP A 5 -1.79 -10.95 7.48
CA ASP A 5 -3.20 -10.77 7.77
C ASP A 5 -3.69 -9.57 6.95
N LEU A 6 -3.95 -9.82 5.66
CA LEU A 6 -4.75 -8.93 4.81
C LEU A 6 -6.19 -9.04 5.32
N SER A 7 -6.44 -8.51 6.51
CA SER A 7 -7.79 -8.37 7.04
C SER A 7 -8.49 -7.30 6.20
N LEU A 8 -9.09 -7.72 5.08
CA LEU A 8 -10.12 -6.95 4.40
C LEU A 8 -11.24 -6.75 5.42
N PHE A 9 -11.37 -5.53 5.95
CA PHE A 9 -12.52 -5.17 6.77
C PHE A 9 -13.77 -5.27 5.87
N TYR A 10 -14.47 -6.41 5.97
CA TYR A 10 -15.71 -6.67 5.25
C TYR A 10 -16.82 -5.84 5.87
N CYS A 11 -17.24 -4.78 5.18
CA CYS A 11 -18.55 -4.18 5.38
C CYS A 11 -19.22 -4.12 4.00
N SER A 12 -20.49 -4.50 3.94
CA SER A 12 -21.29 -4.70 2.72
C SER A 12 -21.44 -3.41 1.90
N PHE A 13 -20.41 -3.02 1.16
CA PHE A 13 -20.38 -1.85 0.31
C PHE A 13 -19.49 -2.15 -0.90
N ASN A 14 -19.94 -1.75 -2.09
CA ASN A 14 -19.27 -1.95 -3.38
C ASN A 14 -17.74 -1.65 -3.28
N ILE A 15 -16.90 -2.70 -3.14
CA ILE A 15 -15.46 -2.55 -2.84
C ILE A 15 -14.73 -2.07 -4.10
N LYS A 16 -14.61 -0.76 -4.23
CA LYS A 16 -13.74 -0.13 -5.23
C LYS A 16 -12.47 0.35 -4.55
N ILE A 17 -11.41 -0.44 -4.70
CA ILE A 17 -10.08 -0.12 -4.16
C ILE A 17 -9.59 1.25 -4.68
N VAL A 18 -9.91 1.57 -5.93
CA VAL A 18 -9.61 2.84 -6.60
C VAL A 18 -10.27 4.06 -5.95
N ARG A 19 -11.34 3.89 -5.15
CA ARG A 19 -11.98 4.98 -4.40
C ARG A 19 -11.26 5.27 -3.07
N GLY A 20 -10.19 4.54 -2.76
CA GLY A 20 -9.46 4.64 -1.50
C GLY A 20 -10.26 4.15 -0.29
N ASN A 21 -11.19 3.22 -0.53
CA ASN A 21 -11.98 2.57 0.51
C ASN A 21 -11.30 1.31 1.08
N VAL A 22 -10.13 0.94 0.52
CA VAL A 22 -9.39 -0.24 0.94
C VAL A 22 -8.01 0.18 1.43
N LEU A 23 -7.70 -0.27 2.63
CA LEU A 23 -6.40 -0.15 3.25
C LEU A 23 -5.80 -1.54 3.44
N PHE A 24 -4.50 -1.63 3.21
CA PHE A 24 -3.69 -2.81 3.47
C PHE A 24 -2.86 -2.52 4.72
N SER A 25 -2.94 -3.38 5.73
CA SER A 25 -2.31 -3.12 7.02
C SER A 25 -1.75 -4.41 7.61
N SER A 26 -0.75 -4.26 8.48
CA SER A 26 -0.32 -5.31 9.39
C SER A 26 -0.28 -4.76 10.81
N ALA A 27 -1.10 -5.34 11.69
CA ALA A 27 -1.15 -4.93 13.09
C ALA A 27 0.13 -5.29 13.85
N VAL A 28 0.82 -6.37 13.46
CA VAL A 28 2.04 -6.86 14.12
C VAL A 28 3.19 -5.86 13.98
N HIS A 29 3.43 -5.38 12.75
CA HIS A 29 4.54 -4.46 12.44
C HIS A 29 4.12 -2.98 12.48
N GLY A 30 2.82 -2.71 12.52
CA GLY A 30 2.27 -1.36 12.69
C GLY A 30 2.37 -0.49 11.44
N TYR A 31 2.28 -1.08 10.24
CA TYR A 31 2.21 -0.35 8.98
C TYR A 31 0.83 -0.46 8.35
N CYS A 32 0.42 0.60 7.64
CA CYS A 32 -0.81 0.62 6.86
C CYS A 32 -0.68 1.55 5.66
N PHE A 33 -1.22 1.13 4.53
CA PHE A 33 -1.16 1.88 3.28
C PHE A 33 -2.43 1.70 2.44
N GLY A 34 -2.78 2.74 1.72
CA GLY A 34 -3.72 2.68 0.60
C GLY A 34 -2.99 2.74 -0.74
N VAL A 35 -3.72 2.51 -1.83
CA VAL A 35 -3.18 2.64 -3.19
C VAL A 35 -2.70 4.06 -3.48
N GLU A 36 -3.32 5.06 -2.86
CA GLU A 36 -2.97 6.46 -3.04
C GLU A 36 -1.61 6.84 -2.47
N ASP A 37 -1.16 6.20 -1.37
CA ASP A 37 0.15 6.49 -0.78
C ASP A 37 1.26 6.12 -1.77
N PHE A 38 1.13 4.93 -2.39
CA PHE A 38 2.03 4.48 -3.43
C PHE A 38 1.91 5.31 -4.71
N SER A 39 0.71 5.76 -5.05
CA SER A 39 0.51 6.64 -6.20
C SER A 39 1.24 7.97 -6.01
N GLU A 40 1.29 8.51 -4.80
CA GLU A 40 2.01 9.75 -4.47
C GLU A 40 3.53 9.55 -4.55
N ILE A 41 4.04 8.49 -3.91
CA ILE A 41 5.47 8.15 -3.92
C ILE A 41 6.01 7.92 -5.34
N TYR A 42 5.26 7.17 -6.16
CA TYR A 42 5.70 6.79 -7.50
C TYR A 42 5.36 7.83 -8.58
N ALA A 43 4.37 8.70 -8.36
CA ALA A 43 4.11 9.81 -9.28
C ALA A 43 5.34 10.72 -9.42
N GLU A 44 6.00 11.05 -8.31
CA GLU A 44 7.23 11.85 -8.32
C GLU A 44 8.40 11.11 -8.97
N LYS A 45 8.57 9.81 -8.65
CA LYS A 45 9.68 9.00 -9.18
C LYS A 45 9.56 8.72 -10.69
N LEU A 46 8.35 8.45 -11.17
CA LEU A 46 8.09 8.06 -12.57
C LEU A 46 7.66 9.23 -13.45
N LYS A 47 7.37 10.40 -12.87
CA LYS A 47 6.81 11.58 -13.55
C LYS A 47 5.49 11.28 -14.27
N ILE A 48 4.67 10.42 -13.67
CA ILE A 48 3.33 10.05 -14.16
C ILE A 48 2.31 10.70 -13.22
N PRO A 49 1.20 11.27 -13.73
CA PRO A 49 0.18 11.87 -12.88
C PRO A 49 -0.43 10.86 -11.89
N LYS A 50 -0.63 11.31 -10.64
CA LYS A 50 -1.16 10.48 -9.54
C LYS A 50 -2.48 9.80 -9.89
N ALA A 51 -3.40 10.51 -10.55
CA ALA A 51 -4.72 9.98 -10.90
C ALA A 51 -4.63 8.75 -11.82
N ASP A 52 -3.82 8.83 -12.87
CA ASP A 52 -3.61 7.72 -13.82
C ASP A 52 -2.95 6.54 -13.11
N LEU A 53 -1.97 6.82 -12.23
CA LEU A 53 -1.27 5.80 -11.49
C LEU A 53 -2.19 5.11 -10.46
N THR A 54 -3.06 5.83 -9.77
CA THR A 54 -4.04 5.25 -8.84
C THR A 54 -5.03 4.34 -9.58
N ALA A 55 -5.48 4.75 -10.77
CA ALA A 55 -6.37 3.94 -11.60
C ALA A 55 -5.68 2.69 -12.16
N ALA A 56 -4.42 2.82 -12.59
CA ALA A 56 -3.66 1.72 -13.18
C ALA A 56 -3.01 0.78 -12.16
N LEU A 57 -2.76 1.25 -10.94
CA LEU A 57 -2.15 0.45 -9.88
C LEU A 57 -2.98 -0.80 -9.60
N PHE A 58 -4.30 -0.68 -9.57
CA PHE A 58 -5.20 -1.81 -9.30
C PHE A 58 -5.88 -2.33 -10.57
N GLY A 59 -5.07 -2.86 -11.50
CA GLY A 59 -5.54 -3.48 -12.73
C GLY A 59 -4.45 -4.23 -13.49
N ASN A 60 -4.79 -4.69 -14.70
CA ASN A 60 -3.87 -5.43 -15.56
C ASN A 60 -2.99 -4.48 -16.41
N PHE A 61 -2.23 -3.62 -15.73
CA PHE A 61 -1.37 -2.62 -16.37
C PHE A 61 0.10 -2.90 -16.10
N TYR A 62 0.99 -2.42 -16.97
CA TYR A 62 2.45 -2.45 -16.80
C TYR A 62 3.08 -1.13 -17.29
N ILE A 63 4.30 -0.84 -16.85
CA ILE A 63 5.07 0.31 -17.36
C ILE A 63 6.06 -0.18 -18.41
N ALA A 64 6.08 0.46 -19.57
CA ALA A 64 7.13 0.28 -20.57
C ALA A 64 7.45 1.62 -21.24
N GLY A 65 8.74 1.98 -21.27
CA GLY A 65 9.20 3.25 -21.84
C GLY A 65 8.62 4.49 -21.15
N GLY A 66 8.38 4.42 -19.83
CA GLY A 66 7.83 5.54 -19.04
C GLY A 66 6.33 5.79 -19.22
N LYS A 67 5.59 4.89 -19.88
CA LYS A 67 4.14 5.00 -20.06
C LYS A 67 3.43 3.77 -19.49
N ILE A 68 2.23 4.00 -18.94
CA ILE A 68 1.31 2.94 -18.51
C ILE A 68 0.70 2.31 -19.76
N LYS A 69 0.76 0.98 -19.84
CA LYS A 69 0.15 0.17 -20.90
C LYS A 69 -0.77 -0.89 -20.29
N ASN A 70 -1.75 -1.31 -21.08
CA ASN A 70 -2.76 -2.29 -20.68
C ASN A 70 -2.30 -3.71 -21.04
N GLU A 71 -2.96 -4.72 -20.47
CA GLU A 71 -2.75 -6.14 -20.76
C GLU A 71 -1.38 -6.70 -20.33
N ALA A 72 -0.96 -6.41 -19.10
CA ALA A 72 0.29 -6.96 -18.57
C ALA A 72 0.36 -8.49 -18.69
N THR A 73 -0.70 -9.19 -18.29
CA THR A 73 -0.77 -10.67 -18.36
C THR A 73 -0.65 -11.21 -19.78
N SER A 74 -1.27 -10.54 -20.77
CA SER A 74 -1.22 -10.95 -22.19
C SER A 74 0.21 -10.87 -22.74
N HIS A 75 0.98 -9.88 -22.28
CA HIS A 75 2.38 -9.69 -22.65
C HIS A 75 3.37 -10.43 -21.74
N GLY A 76 2.90 -11.31 -20.85
CA GLY A 76 3.75 -12.02 -19.88
C GLY A 76 4.47 -11.09 -18.89
N LYS A 77 3.96 -9.88 -18.69
CA LYS A 77 4.48 -8.89 -17.73
C LYS A 77 3.72 -8.98 -16.42
N LYS A 78 4.42 -8.67 -15.32
CA LYS A 78 3.79 -8.58 -14.01
C LYS A 78 2.96 -7.29 -13.92
N PRO A 79 1.77 -7.34 -13.28
CA PRO A 79 0.97 -6.14 -13.04
C PRO A 79 1.71 -5.10 -12.19
N LEU A 80 1.36 -3.82 -12.36
CA LEU A 80 1.97 -2.71 -11.61
C LEU A 80 1.91 -2.86 -10.10
N PHE A 81 0.78 -3.30 -9.55
CA PHE A 81 0.66 -3.53 -8.12
C PHE A 81 1.72 -4.51 -7.60
N VAL A 82 1.96 -5.59 -8.35
CA VAL A 82 2.91 -6.62 -7.96
C VAL A 82 4.32 -6.04 -7.96
N GLN A 83 4.70 -5.31 -9.01
CA GLN A 83 6.04 -4.76 -9.17
C GLN A 83 6.35 -3.61 -8.20
N LEU A 84 5.39 -2.71 -7.99
CA LEU A 84 5.62 -1.47 -7.25
C LEU A 84 5.33 -1.60 -5.75
N VAL A 85 4.44 -2.51 -5.36
CA VAL A 85 3.99 -2.66 -3.97
C VAL A 85 4.42 -4.00 -3.40
N LEU A 86 4.02 -5.12 -4.02
CA LEU A 86 4.22 -6.44 -3.43
C LEU A 86 5.69 -6.88 -3.46
N GLU A 87 6.42 -6.62 -4.55
CA GLU A 87 7.84 -6.99 -4.65
C GLU A 87 8.70 -6.29 -3.58
N PRO A 88 8.67 -4.94 -3.43
CA PRO A 88 9.40 -4.28 -2.35
C PRO A 88 8.95 -4.73 -0.96
N LEU A 89 7.64 -4.94 -0.75
CA LEU A 89 7.11 -5.39 0.54
C LEU A 89 7.61 -6.79 0.90
N TRP A 90 7.61 -7.71 -0.06
CA TRP A 90 8.12 -9.06 0.13
C TRP A 90 9.62 -9.08 0.38
N THR A 91 10.40 -8.30 -0.38
CA THR A 91 11.85 -8.22 -0.18
C THR A 91 12.21 -7.66 1.21
N LEU A 92 11.48 -6.65 1.71
CA LEU A 92 11.68 -6.13 3.06
C LEU A 92 11.37 -7.19 4.13
N HIS A 93 10.26 -7.92 4.00
CA HIS A 93 9.89 -9.01 4.91
C HIS A 93 10.93 -10.13 4.90
N ASP A 94 11.37 -10.55 3.72
CA ASP A 94 12.36 -11.62 3.57
C ASP A 94 13.68 -11.21 4.23
N CYS A 95 14.16 -9.98 4.01
CA CYS A 95 15.38 -9.46 4.63
C CYS A 95 15.26 -9.33 6.15
N GLY A 96 14.13 -8.81 6.65
CA GLY A 96 13.93 -8.48 8.06
C GLY A 96 13.56 -9.67 8.95
N LEU A 97 12.87 -10.67 8.40
CA LEU A 97 12.28 -11.77 9.19
C LEU A 97 12.85 -13.15 8.84
N ILE A 98 13.27 -13.39 7.60
CA ILE A 98 13.71 -14.71 7.13
C ILE A 98 15.23 -14.77 7.07
N SER A 99 15.86 -13.97 6.21
CA SER A 99 17.31 -14.01 6.00
C SER A 99 18.10 -13.32 7.11
N ASN A 100 17.45 -12.42 7.85
CA ASN A 100 18.07 -11.60 8.88
C ASN A 100 19.28 -10.77 8.37
N ASP A 101 19.18 -10.25 7.14
CA ASP A 101 20.22 -9.44 6.51
C ASP A 101 20.04 -7.92 6.77
N LEU A 102 20.60 -7.43 7.88
CA LEU A 102 20.59 -6.00 8.23
C LEU A 102 21.19 -5.09 7.14
N PRO A 103 22.36 -5.37 6.53
CA PRO A 103 22.95 -4.46 5.54
C PRO A 103 22.10 -4.34 4.28
N LYS A 104 21.47 -5.44 3.83
CA LYS A 104 20.55 -5.41 2.69
C LYS A 104 19.29 -4.61 3.01
N LEU A 105 18.75 -4.77 4.22
CA LEU A 105 17.60 -3.99 4.69
C LEU A 105 17.89 -2.48 4.64
N VAL A 106 19.07 -2.06 5.11
CA VAL A 106 19.50 -0.65 5.09
C VAL A 106 19.66 -0.12 3.65
N GLU A 107 20.19 -0.93 2.74
CA GLU A 107 20.31 -0.56 1.32
C GLU A 107 18.93 -0.38 0.65
N LEU A 108 18.02 -1.32 0.88
CA LEU A 108 16.66 -1.28 0.33
C LEU A 108 15.87 -0.09 0.85
N THR A 109 15.97 0.19 2.15
CA THR A 109 15.27 1.30 2.78
C THR A 109 15.84 2.64 2.35
N SER A 110 17.16 2.72 2.13
CA SER A 110 17.80 3.87 1.49
C SER A 110 17.27 4.12 0.07
N LYS A 111 17.06 3.07 -0.75
CA LYS A 111 16.43 3.18 -2.09
C LYS A 111 14.97 3.66 -2.02
N LEU A 112 14.27 3.32 -0.95
CA LEU A 112 12.91 3.80 -0.69
C LEU A 112 12.88 5.24 -0.18
N GLY A 113 14.02 5.78 0.27
CA GLY A 113 14.14 7.14 0.84
C GLY A 113 13.96 7.18 2.35
N VAL A 114 14.07 6.04 3.03
CA VAL A 114 13.88 5.88 4.48
C VAL A 114 15.24 5.68 5.16
N GLN A 115 15.47 6.40 6.25
CA GLN A 115 16.68 6.28 7.07
C GLN A 115 16.36 5.50 8.35
N ILE A 116 17.17 4.50 8.68
CA ILE A 116 17.01 3.65 9.86
C ILE A 116 18.13 3.96 10.86
N LYS A 117 17.78 4.06 12.15
CA LYS A 117 18.76 4.27 13.24
C LYS A 117 19.02 3.00 14.05
N SER A 118 18.05 2.10 14.10
CA SER A 118 18.13 0.87 14.89
C SER A 118 19.22 -0.08 14.38
N ARG A 119 19.96 -0.69 15.32
CA ARG A 119 21.02 -1.67 15.03
C ARG A 119 20.55 -3.12 15.12
N ARG A 120 19.39 -3.34 15.73
CA ARG A 120 18.76 -4.66 15.85
C ARG A 120 17.82 -4.86 14.67
N ILE A 121 17.85 -6.04 14.07
CA ILE A 121 17.18 -6.26 12.79
C ILE A 121 15.65 -6.15 12.84
N LEU A 122 15.02 -6.73 13.87
CA LEU A 122 13.57 -6.66 14.03
C LEU A 122 13.12 -5.22 14.28
N GLU A 123 13.84 -4.49 15.14
CA GLU A 123 13.57 -3.08 15.43
C GLU A 123 13.81 -2.19 14.19
N ALA A 124 14.88 -2.47 13.42
CA ALA A 124 15.18 -1.79 12.16
C ALA A 124 14.10 -2.04 11.10
N PHE A 125 13.58 -3.26 11.03
CA PHE A 125 12.49 -3.62 10.12
C PHE A 125 11.20 -2.89 10.51
N ASP A 126 10.80 -2.92 11.78
CA ASP A 126 9.61 -2.21 12.24
C ASP A 126 9.75 -0.69 12.07
N GLU A 127 10.93 -0.11 12.35
CA GLU A 127 11.23 1.30 12.11
C GLU A 127 11.12 1.64 10.62
N ALA A 128 11.70 0.82 9.75
CA ALA A 128 11.63 0.98 8.30
C ALA A 128 10.19 0.96 7.79
N MET A 129 9.39 -0.03 8.23
CA MET A 129 8.00 -0.18 7.80
C MET A 129 7.13 0.99 8.28
N ARG A 130 7.31 1.45 9.51
CA ARG A 130 6.56 2.60 10.06
C ARG A 130 6.95 3.92 9.40
N ALA A 131 8.23 4.09 9.07
CA ALA A 131 8.71 5.28 8.37
C ALA A 131 8.28 5.29 6.90
N TRP A 132 8.28 4.13 6.24
CA TRP A 132 7.85 4.02 4.84
C TRP A 132 6.33 4.13 4.70
N LEU A 133 5.57 3.44 5.56
CA LEU A 133 4.11 3.29 5.47
C LEU A 133 3.44 3.59 6.82
N PRO A 134 3.37 4.87 7.21
CA PRO A 134 2.90 5.28 8.53
C PRO A 134 1.41 4.97 8.72
N LEU A 135 1.12 4.06 9.66
CA LEU A 135 -0.25 3.61 9.93
C LEU A 135 -1.22 4.74 10.30
N PRO A 136 -0.88 5.71 11.19
CA PRO A 136 -1.81 6.76 11.58
C PRO A 136 -2.28 7.62 10.40
N ARG A 137 -1.39 7.94 9.45
CA ARG A 137 -1.70 8.78 8.29
C ARG A 137 -2.75 8.09 7.40
N SER A 138 -2.53 6.81 7.11
CA SER A 138 -3.40 6.02 6.25
C SER A 138 -4.77 5.77 6.90
N CYS A 139 -4.78 5.40 8.18
CA CYS A 139 -6.01 5.18 8.93
C CYS A 139 -6.84 6.46 9.09
N PHE A 140 -6.20 7.59 9.46
CA PHE A 140 -6.91 8.86 9.63
C PHE A 140 -7.57 9.32 8.33
N ARG A 141 -6.89 9.17 7.19
CA ARG A 141 -7.45 9.51 5.88
C ARG A 141 -8.66 8.64 5.52
N ALA A 142 -8.65 7.36 5.87
CA ALA A 142 -9.83 6.51 5.67
C ALA A 142 -10.99 6.93 6.58
N CYS A 143 -10.73 7.24 7.85
CA CYS A 143 -11.74 7.77 8.76
C CYS A 143 -12.33 9.11 8.27
N ALA A 144 -11.49 9.99 7.71
CA ALA A 144 -11.93 11.27 7.17
C ALA A 144 -12.82 11.14 5.92
N ARG A 145 -12.71 10.03 5.18
CA ARG A 145 -13.59 9.71 4.04
C ARG A 145 -14.92 9.07 4.46
N ALA A 146 -14.98 8.54 5.67
CA ALA A 146 -16.21 7.97 6.18
C ALA A 146 -17.29 9.07 6.27
N PRO A 147 -18.55 8.78 5.92
CA PRO A 147 -19.63 9.75 6.08
C PRO A 147 -19.76 10.15 7.55
N SER A 148 -20.15 11.41 7.80
CA SER A 148 -20.43 11.87 9.15
C SER A 148 -21.48 10.97 9.81
N ALA A 149 -21.42 10.82 11.14
CA ALA A 149 -22.38 10.00 11.89
C ALA A 149 -23.85 10.39 11.57
N ARG A 150 -24.10 11.69 11.37
CA ARG A 150 -25.42 12.22 10.97
C ARG A 150 -25.84 11.76 9.58
N THR A 151 -24.95 11.80 8.61
CA THR A 151 -25.21 11.34 7.24
C THR A 151 -25.44 9.83 7.21
N ALA A 152 -24.59 9.06 7.91
CA ALA A 152 -24.73 7.61 8.03
C ALA A 152 -26.07 7.21 8.66
N PHE A 153 -26.50 7.89 9.73
CA PHE A 153 -27.79 7.66 10.37
C PHE A 153 -28.97 7.90 9.41
N ARG A 154 -28.96 9.01 8.64
CA ARG A 154 -30.02 9.34 7.68
C ARG A 154 -30.09 8.32 6.53
N ASN A 155 -28.94 7.92 5.99
CA ASN A 155 -28.86 6.94 4.90
C ASN A 155 -29.42 5.57 5.31
N ASN A 156 -29.26 5.17 6.57
CA ASN A 156 -29.82 3.91 7.07
C ASN A 156 -31.34 3.96 7.20
N HIS A 157 -31.94 5.11 7.49
CA HIS A 157 -33.40 5.24 7.64
C HIS A 157 -34.12 5.48 6.31
N SER A 158 -33.46 6.06 5.30
CA SER A 158 -34.03 6.23 3.96
C SER A 158 -34.14 4.93 3.16
N ASN A 159 -33.51 3.84 3.60
CA ASN A 159 -33.62 2.52 2.96
C ASN A 159 -34.82 1.69 3.48
N PHE A 160 -35.59 2.23 4.44
CA PHE A 160 -36.78 1.58 5.02
C PHE A 160 -38.10 2.30 4.68
N SER A 161 -38.08 3.24 3.74
CA SER A 161 -39.26 3.95 3.21
C SER A 161 -39.33 3.77 1.70
#